data_AF-A0A6C0ACB3-F1
#
_entry.id   AF-A0A6C0ACB3-F1
#
_cell.length_a   1.000
_cell.length_b   1.000
_cell.length_c   1.000
_cell.angle_alpha   90.00
_cell.angle_beta   90.00
_cell.angle_gamma   90.00
#
_symmetry.space_group_name_H-M   'P 1'
#
loop_
_entity.id
_entity.type
_entity.pdbx_description
1 polymer ?
#
loop_
_entity_poly.entity_id
_entity_poly.type
_entity_poly.pdbx_seq_one_letter_code
_entity_poly.pdbx_strand_id
1 'polypeptide(L)'
;MVFQPKNRDELKEAVDLWCNDKDTALKKYGDISKWDTSSVTNMSHIFFDSQFNGDISKWNTSKVIDMNNMFSNSEFNRDISKWDTSNVTDMSDMFFNSEFNGDISKWNTSNVTDMICMFTYSDFNGDISKWDTSKVKDMSWMFYESQFNGDISNWNFSNIEDDINDIGIKIVKKWTIVKVDKKDIKCCVLLQSIKNEFIKCSTCHKYFDISIKDKWIDKKNSCPMCTVEWYNNKVYLME
;
A
#
# COMPACT_ATOMS: atom_id res chain seq x y z
N MET A 1 3.69 4.96 -39.48
CA MET A 1 4.24 3.97 -38.54
C MET A 1 3.93 4.49 -37.15
N VAL A 2 3.42 3.66 -36.24
CA VAL A 2 3.20 4.06 -34.84
C VAL A 2 4.56 4.04 -34.15
N PHE A 3 4.88 5.07 -33.36
CA PHE A 3 6.09 5.09 -32.56
C PHE A 3 6.02 3.98 -31.50
N GLN A 4 7.07 3.16 -31.43
CA GLN A 4 7.18 1.99 -30.56
C GLN A 4 8.55 2.00 -29.89
N PRO A 5 8.70 2.62 -28.71
CA PRO A 5 9.97 2.66 -27.99
C PRO A 5 10.36 1.26 -27.52
N LYS A 6 11.65 0.93 -27.66
CA LYS A 6 12.20 -0.38 -27.28
C LYS A 6 12.59 -0.47 -25.81
N ASN A 7 12.76 0.66 -25.16
CA ASN A 7 13.24 0.76 -23.78
C ASN A 7 12.76 2.08 -23.15
N ARG A 8 13.08 2.25 -21.86
CA ARG A 8 12.77 3.44 -21.07
C ARG A 8 13.34 4.71 -21.70
N ASP A 9 14.58 4.69 -22.16
CA ASP A 9 15.27 5.91 -22.61
C ASP A 9 14.69 6.45 -23.93
N GLU A 10 14.36 5.56 -24.87
CA GLU A 10 13.63 5.93 -26.09
C GLU A 10 12.25 6.53 -25.77
N LEU A 11 11.53 5.95 -24.80
CA LEU A 11 10.26 6.51 -24.35
C LEU A 11 10.45 7.88 -23.67
N LYS A 12 11.46 8.02 -22.80
CA LYS A 12 11.75 9.26 -22.08
C LYS A 12 12.14 10.38 -23.04
N GLU A 13 13.00 10.12 -24.03
CA GLU A 13 13.36 11.10 -25.05
C GLU A 13 12.12 11.61 -25.79
N ALA A 14 11.20 10.69 -26.16
CA ALA A 14 9.98 11.06 -26.85
C ALA A 14 9.02 11.86 -25.97
N VAL A 15 8.85 11.48 -24.70
CA VAL A 15 8.05 12.22 -23.71
C VAL A 15 8.65 13.61 -23.45
N ASP A 16 9.96 13.72 -23.26
CA ASP A 16 10.61 15.01 -23.01
C ASP A 16 10.46 15.95 -24.20
N LEU A 17 10.59 15.43 -25.41
CA LEU A 17 10.30 16.21 -26.61
C LEU A 17 8.82 16.62 -26.66
N TRP A 18 7.89 15.73 -26.30
CA TRP A 18 6.46 16.04 -26.27
C TRP A 18 6.12 17.16 -25.28
N CYS A 19 6.75 17.16 -24.11
CA CYS A 19 6.53 18.16 -23.07
C CYS A 19 7.17 19.52 -23.41
N ASN A 20 8.33 19.51 -24.07
CA ASN A 20 9.08 20.73 -24.39
C ASN A 20 8.71 21.36 -25.75
N ASP A 21 8.44 20.54 -26.77
CA ASP A 21 8.08 20.94 -28.12
C ASP A 21 7.13 19.90 -28.76
N LYS A 22 5.85 20.04 -28.41
CA LYS A 22 4.77 19.17 -28.87
C LYS A 22 4.66 19.10 -30.40
N ASP A 23 4.92 20.19 -31.12
CA ASP A 23 4.81 20.20 -32.59
C ASP A 23 5.90 19.35 -33.24
N THR A 24 7.12 19.42 -32.72
CA THR A 24 8.22 18.57 -33.19
C THR A 24 7.99 17.12 -32.79
N ALA A 25 7.52 16.86 -31.56
CA ALA A 25 7.16 15.51 -31.12
C ALA A 25 6.06 14.89 -31.98
N LEU A 26 5.00 15.65 -32.30
CA LEU A 26 3.90 15.18 -33.13
C LEU A 26 4.37 14.81 -34.54
N LYS A 27 5.31 15.57 -35.12
CA LYS A 27 5.91 15.26 -36.43
C LYS A 27 6.82 14.03 -36.37
N LYS A 28 7.60 13.87 -35.30
CA LYS A 28 8.61 12.80 -35.16
C LYS A 28 7.99 11.46 -34.73
N TYR A 29 7.12 11.48 -33.73
CA TYR A 29 6.59 10.31 -33.04
C TYR A 29 5.07 10.12 -33.19
N GLY A 30 4.37 11.14 -33.70
CA GLY A 30 2.90 11.13 -33.71
C GLY A 30 2.32 11.45 -32.33
N ASP A 31 1.00 11.32 -32.22
CA ASP A 31 0.26 11.62 -31.00
C ASP A 31 0.61 10.64 -29.87
N ILE A 32 0.94 11.16 -28.68
CA ILE A 32 1.33 10.38 -27.51
C ILE A 32 0.30 9.31 -27.10
N SER A 33 -1.00 9.59 -27.32
CA SER A 33 -2.09 8.65 -27.02
C SER A 33 -2.10 7.41 -27.92
N LYS A 34 -1.30 7.42 -28.99
CA LYS A 34 -1.23 6.34 -29.98
C LYS A 34 0.08 5.56 -29.93
N TRP A 35 1.04 5.94 -29.07
CA TRP A 35 2.32 5.24 -28.98
C TRP A 35 2.12 3.81 -28.50
N ASP A 36 2.87 2.86 -29.09
CA ASP A 36 2.86 1.46 -28.67
C ASP A 36 3.96 1.22 -27.63
N THR A 37 3.59 1.27 -26.36
CA THR A 37 4.52 1.06 -25.23
C THR A 37 4.69 -0.41 -24.85
N SER A 38 4.15 -1.37 -25.61
CA SER A 38 4.08 -2.80 -25.24
C SER A 38 5.43 -3.53 -25.12
N SER A 39 6.53 -2.88 -25.48
CA SER A 39 7.90 -3.41 -25.32
C SER A 39 8.62 -2.83 -24.10
N VAL A 40 8.08 -1.78 -23.48
CA VAL A 40 8.72 -1.09 -22.35
C VAL A 40 8.46 -1.86 -21.06
N THR A 41 9.52 -2.21 -20.34
CA THR A 41 9.45 -2.89 -19.03
C THR A 41 9.77 -1.96 -17.87
N ASN A 42 10.31 -0.78 -18.12
CA ASN A 42 10.66 0.21 -17.11
C ASN A 42 10.07 1.56 -17.55
N MET A 43 9.18 2.10 -16.74
CA MET A 43 8.57 3.43 -16.91
C MET A 43 8.94 4.39 -15.77
N SER A 44 10.08 4.14 -15.11
CA SER A 44 10.55 4.99 -14.03
C SER A 44 10.81 6.42 -14.49
N HIS A 45 10.34 7.37 -13.71
CA HIS A 45 10.56 8.82 -13.90
C HIS A 45 10.16 9.34 -15.29
N ILE A 46 9.25 8.67 -16.02
CA ILE A 46 8.87 9.10 -17.39
C ILE A 46 8.25 10.51 -17.38
N PHE A 47 7.44 10.83 -16.37
CA PHE A 47 6.81 12.15 -16.19
C PHE A 47 7.24 12.82 -14.87
N PHE A 48 8.43 12.49 -14.35
CA PHE A 48 9.00 13.16 -13.18
C PHE A 48 9.12 14.66 -13.42
N ASP A 49 8.61 15.47 -12.48
CA ASP A 49 8.61 16.95 -12.54
C ASP A 49 8.02 17.49 -13.86
N SER A 50 6.97 16.82 -14.34
CA SER A 50 6.35 17.12 -15.63
C SER A 50 5.01 17.82 -15.48
N GLN A 51 4.83 18.86 -16.29
CA GLN A 51 3.55 19.55 -16.52
C GLN A 51 2.62 18.76 -17.47
N PHE A 52 2.98 17.52 -17.81
CA PHE A 52 2.20 16.68 -18.69
C PHE A 52 0.87 16.29 -18.05
N ASN A 53 -0.24 16.59 -18.74
CA ASN A 53 -1.59 16.20 -18.32
C ASN A 53 -2.44 15.73 -19.52
N GLY A 54 -1.81 15.02 -20.46
CA GLY A 54 -2.44 14.47 -21.67
C GLY A 54 -2.95 13.04 -21.51
N ASP A 55 -3.77 12.57 -22.46
CA ASP A 55 -4.33 11.21 -22.42
C ASP A 55 -3.28 10.14 -22.79
N ILE A 56 -3.02 9.24 -21.84
CA ILE A 56 -2.19 8.03 -21.98
C ILE A 56 -2.94 6.76 -21.53
N SER A 57 -4.28 6.82 -21.47
CA SER A 57 -5.15 5.71 -21.03
C SER A 57 -5.01 4.45 -21.89
N LYS A 58 -4.48 4.59 -23.12
CA LYS A 58 -4.27 3.51 -24.09
C LYS A 58 -2.85 2.93 -24.10
N TRP A 59 -1.94 3.46 -23.29
CA TRP A 59 -0.61 2.87 -23.15
C TRP A 59 -0.72 1.44 -22.63
N ASN A 60 0.10 0.56 -23.21
CA ASN A 60 0.19 -0.82 -22.79
C ASN A 60 1.25 -0.94 -21.69
N THR A 61 0.82 -1.25 -20.47
CA THR A 61 1.69 -1.42 -19.29
C THR A 61 1.89 -2.88 -18.89
N SER A 62 1.33 -3.84 -19.64
CA SER A 62 1.30 -5.26 -19.26
C SER A 62 2.68 -5.92 -19.06
N LYS A 63 3.77 -5.31 -19.53
CA LYS A 63 5.14 -5.78 -19.30
C LYS A 63 5.96 -4.90 -18.35
N VAL A 64 5.38 -3.83 -17.84
CA VAL A 64 6.08 -2.89 -16.97
C VAL A 64 6.30 -3.55 -15.61
N ILE A 65 7.54 -3.44 -15.14
CA ILE A 65 8.05 -3.98 -13.89
C ILE A 65 8.33 -2.84 -12.91
N ASP A 66 8.79 -1.70 -13.41
CA ASP A 66 9.22 -0.55 -12.60
C ASP A 66 8.45 0.70 -13.03
N MET A 67 7.74 1.31 -12.08
CA MET A 67 7.00 2.57 -12.24
C MET A 67 7.47 3.65 -11.24
N ASN A 68 8.65 3.49 -10.65
CA ASN A 68 9.04 4.39 -9.57
C ASN A 68 9.20 5.84 -10.04
N ASN A 69 8.77 6.78 -9.20
CA ASN A 69 8.78 8.22 -9.45
C ASN A 69 8.09 8.64 -10.78
N MET A 70 7.26 7.79 -11.41
CA MET A 70 6.75 8.05 -12.76
C MET A 70 5.98 9.36 -12.87
N PHE A 71 5.20 9.74 -11.85
CA PHE A 71 4.43 10.98 -11.76
C PHE A 71 4.77 11.82 -10.52
N SER A 72 5.96 11.63 -9.93
CA SER A 72 6.41 12.46 -8.82
C SER A 72 6.52 13.92 -9.27
N ASN A 73 5.98 14.84 -8.47
CA ASN A 73 5.89 16.27 -8.76
C ASN A 73 5.22 16.59 -10.11
N SER A 74 4.28 15.75 -10.56
CA SER A 74 3.58 15.94 -11.83
C SER A 74 2.16 16.49 -11.65
N GLU A 75 1.72 17.32 -12.60
CA GLU A 75 0.33 17.80 -12.74
C GLU A 75 -0.61 16.75 -13.40
N PHE A 76 -0.12 15.53 -13.59
CA PHE A 76 -0.88 14.49 -14.25
C PHE A 76 -2.12 14.07 -13.43
N ASN A 77 -3.31 14.21 -14.03
CA ASN A 77 -4.57 13.80 -13.41
C ASN A 77 -5.56 13.25 -14.45
N ARG A 78 -5.12 12.24 -15.23
CA ARG A 78 -5.93 11.57 -16.25
C ARG A 78 -6.21 10.11 -15.91
N ASP A 79 -7.17 9.52 -16.63
CA ASP A 79 -7.58 8.13 -16.43
C ASP A 79 -6.47 7.14 -16.80
N ILE A 80 -6.02 6.39 -15.79
CA ILE A 80 -5.09 5.26 -15.88
C ILE A 80 -5.69 3.99 -15.22
N SER A 81 -7.01 3.97 -15.01
CA SER A 81 -7.72 2.89 -14.32
C SER A 81 -7.64 1.53 -15.04
N LYS A 82 -7.31 1.55 -16.35
CA LYS A 82 -7.21 0.36 -17.22
C LYS A 82 -5.79 -0.14 -17.40
N TRP A 83 -4.80 0.48 -16.77
CA TRP A 83 -3.43 -0.01 -16.83
C TRP A 83 -3.33 -1.37 -16.15
N ASP A 84 -2.60 -2.26 -16.80
CA ASP A 84 -2.24 -3.55 -16.23
C ASP A 84 -0.96 -3.38 -15.41
N THR A 85 -1.07 -3.50 -14.10
CA THR A 85 0.04 -3.39 -13.15
C THR A 85 0.48 -4.75 -12.62
N SER A 86 0.00 -5.87 -13.19
CA SER A 86 0.21 -7.19 -12.59
C SER A 86 1.67 -7.64 -12.53
N ASN A 87 2.55 -7.02 -13.31
CA ASN A 87 4.00 -7.31 -13.32
C ASN A 87 4.84 -6.27 -12.56
N VAL A 88 4.22 -5.19 -12.07
CA VAL A 88 4.94 -4.11 -11.39
C VAL A 88 5.40 -4.59 -10.02
N THR A 89 6.68 -4.37 -9.73
CA THR A 89 7.32 -4.67 -8.45
C THR A 89 7.67 -3.42 -7.66
N ASP A 90 7.85 -2.29 -8.32
CA ASP A 90 8.25 -1.03 -7.70
C ASP A 90 7.29 0.11 -8.09
N MET A 91 6.63 0.68 -7.09
CA MET A 91 5.77 1.87 -7.19
C MET A 91 6.24 3.01 -6.27
N SER A 92 7.50 2.96 -5.81
CA SER A 92 8.08 3.97 -4.92
C SER A 92 7.96 5.37 -5.50
N ASP A 93 7.53 6.32 -4.67
CA ASP A 93 7.32 7.74 -4.98
C ASP A 93 6.43 8.02 -6.22
N MET A 94 5.68 7.04 -6.74
CA MET A 94 5.02 7.16 -8.04
C MET A 94 4.13 8.41 -8.15
N PHE A 95 3.46 8.80 -7.08
CA PHE A 95 2.62 10.00 -6.96
C PHE A 95 3.07 10.93 -5.84
N PHE A 96 4.36 10.93 -5.51
CA PHE A 96 4.92 11.87 -4.53
C PHE A 96 4.63 13.31 -4.95
N ASN A 97 4.02 14.11 -4.06
CA ASN A 97 3.64 15.50 -4.31
C ASN A 97 2.89 15.67 -5.65
N SER A 98 1.93 14.78 -5.92
CA SER A 98 1.13 14.79 -7.16
C SER A 98 -0.33 15.19 -6.89
N GLU A 99 -0.92 15.92 -7.84
CA GLU A 99 -2.35 16.25 -7.90
C GLU A 99 -3.23 15.07 -8.34
N PHE A 100 -2.63 13.91 -8.62
CA PHE A 100 -3.36 12.74 -9.10
C PHE A 100 -4.41 12.26 -8.09
N ASN A 101 -5.67 12.16 -8.54
CA ASN A 101 -6.76 11.62 -7.74
C ASN A 101 -7.70 10.71 -8.57
N GLY A 102 -7.13 10.02 -9.56
CA GLY A 102 -7.88 9.10 -10.44
C GLY A 102 -8.18 7.75 -9.80
N ASP A 103 -9.10 6.99 -10.41
CA ASP A 103 -9.43 5.63 -9.95
C ASP A 103 -8.30 4.63 -10.27
N ILE A 104 -7.70 4.07 -9.22
CA ILE A 104 -6.69 3.00 -9.27
C ILE A 104 -7.12 1.77 -8.44
N SER A 105 -8.42 1.68 -8.11
CA SER A 105 -8.98 0.61 -7.27
C SER A 105 -8.84 -0.80 -7.87
N LYS A 106 -8.64 -0.87 -9.19
CA LYS A 106 -8.53 -2.12 -9.97
C LYS A 106 -7.09 -2.53 -10.28
N TRP A 107 -6.11 -1.75 -9.87
CA TRP A 107 -4.71 -2.11 -10.04
C TRP A 107 -4.40 -3.40 -9.28
N ASN A 108 -3.60 -4.25 -9.91
CA ASN A 108 -3.10 -5.47 -9.30
C ASN A 108 -1.75 -5.17 -8.64
N THR A 109 -1.70 -5.19 -7.31
CA THR A 109 -0.48 -4.91 -6.52
C THR A 109 0.18 -6.17 -5.96
N SER A 110 -0.30 -7.39 -6.31
CA SER A 110 0.15 -8.67 -5.73
C SER A 110 1.62 -9.03 -6.00
N ASN A 111 2.31 -8.26 -6.86
CA ASN A 111 3.74 -8.39 -7.12
C ASN A 111 4.57 -7.19 -6.62
N VAL A 112 3.93 -6.15 -6.11
CA VAL A 112 4.61 -4.95 -5.62
C VAL A 112 5.33 -5.28 -4.32
N THR A 113 6.60 -4.90 -4.26
CA THR A 113 7.46 -5.05 -3.10
C THR A 113 7.82 -3.72 -2.46
N ASP A 114 7.72 -2.62 -3.21
CA ASP A 114 8.08 -1.27 -2.74
C ASP A 114 6.98 -0.26 -3.07
N MET A 115 6.50 0.44 -2.04
CA MET A 115 5.52 1.52 -2.08
C MET A 115 5.97 2.72 -1.23
N ILE A 116 7.26 2.85 -0.92
CA ILE A 116 7.77 3.97 -0.12
C ILE A 116 7.32 5.29 -0.73
N CYS A 117 6.85 6.21 0.11
CA CYS A 117 6.47 7.57 -0.27
C CYS A 117 5.45 7.72 -1.42
N MET A 118 4.74 6.65 -1.82
CA MET A 118 3.95 6.63 -3.06
C MET A 118 2.92 7.78 -3.16
N PHE A 119 2.31 8.19 -2.04
CA PHE A 119 1.31 9.26 -1.95
C PHE A 119 1.69 10.36 -0.93
N THR A 120 2.97 10.50 -0.60
CA THR A 120 3.44 11.58 0.28
C THR A 120 3.08 12.94 -0.32
N TYR A 121 2.51 13.87 0.46
CA TYR A 121 2.04 15.17 -0.01
C TYR A 121 1.03 15.10 -1.19
N SER A 122 0.39 13.96 -1.42
CA SER A 122 -0.57 13.80 -2.52
C SER A 122 -2.00 14.13 -2.09
N ASP A 123 -2.77 14.66 -3.05
CA ASP A 123 -4.22 14.86 -2.96
C ASP A 123 -5.03 13.57 -3.10
N PHE A 124 -4.37 12.44 -3.36
CA PHE A 124 -5.01 11.15 -3.57
C PHE A 124 -5.88 10.72 -2.38
N ASN A 125 -7.15 10.41 -2.64
CA ASN A 125 -8.07 9.85 -1.65
C ASN A 125 -8.99 8.76 -2.26
N GLY A 126 -8.49 8.02 -3.25
CA GLY A 126 -9.23 6.95 -3.91
C GLY A 126 -9.34 5.66 -3.07
N ASP A 127 -10.24 4.76 -3.47
CA ASP A 127 -10.37 3.44 -2.85
C ASP A 127 -9.23 2.51 -3.27
N ILE A 128 -8.44 2.09 -2.29
CA ILE A 128 -7.34 1.11 -2.42
C ILE A 128 -7.49 -0.07 -1.43
N SER A 129 -8.70 -0.25 -0.88
CA SER A 129 -8.99 -1.27 0.14
C SER A 129 -8.78 -2.71 -0.33
N LYS A 130 -8.76 -2.92 -1.65
CA LYS A 130 -8.61 -4.24 -2.30
C LYS A 130 -7.19 -4.52 -2.78
N TRP A 131 -6.25 -3.61 -2.57
CA TRP A 131 -4.86 -3.87 -2.91
C TRP A 131 -4.31 -5.03 -2.09
N ASP A 132 -3.58 -5.90 -2.77
CA ASP A 132 -2.82 -6.97 -2.15
C ASP A 132 -1.44 -6.41 -1.76
N THR A 133 -1.21 -6.21 -0.47
CA THR A 133 0.07 -5.75 0.07
C THR A 133 0.93 -6.89 0.63
N SER A 134 0.53 -8.15 0.39
CA SER A 134 1.18 -9.31 1.01
C SER A 134 2.65 -9.51 0.63
N LYS A 135 3.16 -8.84 -0.41
CA LYS A 135 4.59 -8.86 -0.79
C LYS A 135 5.31 -7.54 -0.54
N VAL A 136 4.60 -6.50 -0.10
CA VAL A 136 5.21 -5.21 0.18
C VAL A 136 6.16 -5.35 1.36
N LYS A 137 7.36 -4.80 1.19
CA LYS A 137 8.43 -4.79 2.18
C LYS A 137 8.63 -3.42 2.78
N ASP A 138 8.46 -2.38 1.96
CA ASP A 138 8.55 -0.99 2.36
C ASP A 138 7.33 -0.20 1.86
N MET A 139 6.71 0.50 2.79
CA MET A 139 5.63 1.48 2.55
C MET A 139 5.81 2.69 3.47
N SER A 140 7.04 2.94 3.89
CA SER A 140 7.40 4.04 4.77
C SER A 140 6.97 5.36 4.12
N TRP A 141 6.41 6.23 4.94
CA TRP A 141 5.92 7.57 4.57
C TRP A 141 4.86 7.61 3.47
N MET A 142 4.30 6.47 3.04
CA MET A 142 3.40 6.37 1.88
C MET A 142 2.28 7.42 1.87
N PHE A 143 1.71 7.78 3.03
CA PHE A 143 0.65 8.78 3.17
C PHE A 143 1.06 9.96 4.05
N TYR A 144 2.35 10.22 4.23
CA TYR A 144 2.80 11.33 5.05
C TYR A 144 2.34 12.66 4.45
N GLU A 145 1.66 13.47 5.26
CA GLU A 145 1.04 14.75 4.84
C GLU A 145 0.07 14.60 3.64
N SER A 146 -0.52 13.41 3.47
CA SER A 146 -1.58 13.14 2.50
C SER A 146 -2.98 13.41 3.08
N GLN A 147 -3.96 13.68 2.21
CA GLN A 147 -5.38 13.73 2.58
C GLN A 147 -6.05 12.35 2.71
N PHE A 148 -5.31 11.27 2.44
CA PHE A 148 -5.85 9.92 2.40
C PHE A 148 -6.53 9.50 3.71
N ASN A 149 -7.77 9.03 3.61
CA ASN A 149 -8.57 8.52 4.72
C ASN A 149 -9.30 7.20 4.40
N GLY A 150 -8.83 6.48 3.38
CA GLY A 150 -9.42 5.23 2.91
C GLY A 150 -9.25 4.05 3.88
N ASP A 151 -10.02 2.99 3.62
CA ASP A 151 -9.97 1.76 4.41
C ASP A 151 -8.80 0.87 3.96
N ILE A 152 -7.90 0.56 4.90
CA ILE A 152 -6.75 -0.35 4.70
C ILE A 152 -6.82 -1.57 5.63
N SER A 153 -7.98 -1.87 6.22
CA SER A 153 -8.14 -2.95 7.19
C SER A 153 -7.83 -4.34 6.63
N ASN A 154 -7.95 -4.54 5.32
CA ASN A 154 -7.64 -5.82 4.65
C ASN A 154 -6.18 -5.95 4.21
N TRP A 155 -5.37 -4.92 4.42
CA TRP A 155 -3.97 -4.95 4.03
C TRP A 155 -3.16 -5.90 4.92
N ASN A 156 -2.20 -6.57 4.30
CA ASN A 156 -1.27 -7.45 4.98
C ASN A 156 0.06 -6.71 5.25
N PHE A 157 0.42 -6.60 6.52
CA PHE A 157 1.64 -5.92 6.99
C PHE A 157 2.72 -6.89 7.49
N SER A 158 2.55 -8.20 7.30
CA SER A 158 3.44 -9.22 7.87
C SER A 158 4.85 -9.24 7.28
N ASN A 159 5.03 -8.66 6.09
CA ASN A 159 6.32 -8.62 5.36
C ASN A 159 6.99 -7.25 5.40
N ILE A 160 6.43 -6.28 6.14
CA ILE A 160 7.03 -4.95 6.27
C ILE A 160 8.32 -5.06 7.09
N GLU A 161 9.41 -4.55 6.55
CA GLU A 161 10.75 -4.59 7.17
C GLU A 161 10.94 -3.40 8.14
N ASP A 162 10.22 -2.30 7.93
CA ASP A 162 10.27 -1.07 8.75
C ASP A 162 9.11 -0.93 9.76
N ASP A 163 9.09 0.15 10.53
CA ASP A 163 8.02 0.42 11.49
C ASP A 163 6.72 0.78 10.74
N ILE A 164 5.68 -0.03 10.93
CA ILE A 164 4.34 0.21 10.36
C ILE A 164 3.76 1.59 10.72
N ASN A 165 4.21 2.21 11.82
CA ASN A 165 3.79 3.56 12.19
C ASN A 165 4.31 4.64 11.22
N ASP A 166 5.31 4.33 10.41
CA ASP A 166 5.92 5.27 9.47
C ASP A 166 5.11 5.42 8.18
N ILE A 167 4.05 4.64 7.95
CA ILE A 167 3.20 4.73 6.74
C ILE A 167 2.55 6.13 6.55
N GLY A 168 2.59 7.01 7.55
CA GLY A 168 2.14 8.39 7.43
C GLY A 168 0.65 8.63 7.78
N ILE A 169 -0.09 7.57 8.12
CA ILE A 169 -1.45 7.67 8.68
C ILE A 169 -1.51 7.05 10.07
N LYS A 170 -2.34 7.64 10.93
CA LYS A 170 -2.59 7.10 12.26
C LYS A 170 -3.39 5.79 12.15
N ILE A 171 -2.72 4.66 12.34
CA ILE A 171 -3.38 3.36 12.39
C ILE A 171 -4.17 3.26 13.71
N VAL A 172 -5.49 3.44 13.64
CA VAL A 172 -6.39 3.17 14.77
C VAL A 172 -6.75 1.70 14.74
N LYS A 173 -6.01 0.87 15.50
CA LYS A 173 -6.36 -0.53 15.71
C LYS A 173 -7.76 -0.61 16.34
N LYS A 174 -8.74 -1.11 15.59
CA LYS A 174 -10.08 -1.34 16.09
C LYS A 174 -10.07 -2.63 16.90
N TRP A 175 -10.44 -2.52 18.17
CA TRP A 175 -10.57 -3.67 19.05
C TRP A 175 -11.97 -4.27 18.88
N THR A 176 -12.04 -5.49 18.36
CA THR A 176 -13.30 -6.22 18.31
C THR A 176 -13.46 -7.05 19.59
N ILE A 177 -14.62 -6.92 20.24
CA ILE A 177 -14.95 -7.73 21.42
C ILE A 177 -15.49 -9.07 20.93
N VAL A 178 -14.69 -10.12 21.08
CA VAL A 178 -15.16 -11.50 20.87
C VAL A 178 -15.61 -12.07 22.21
N LYS A 179 -16.87 -12.52 22.28
CA LYS A 179 -17.35 -13.32 23.40
C LYS A 179 -16.88 -14.75 23.21
N VAL A 180 -16.01 -15.22 24.10
CA VAL A 180 -15.55 -16.62 24.09
C VAL A 180 -16.25 -17.35 25.22
N ASP A 181 -16.94 -18.45 24.89
CA ASP A 181 -17.59 -19.28 25.88
C ASP A 181 -16.55 -20.03 26.73
N LYS A 182 -16.82 -20.17 28.03
CA LYS A 182 -15.88 -20.74 29.02
C LYS A 182 -15.42 -22.17 28.68
N LYS A 183 -16.16 -22.87 27.82
CA LYS A 183 -15.89 -24.23 27.35
C LYS A 183 -14.90 -24.26 26.18
N ASP A 184 -14.86 -23.22 25.36
CA ASP A 184 -14.02 -23.14 24.15
C ASP A 184 -12.59 -22.71 24.46
N ILE A 185 -12.40 -22.05 25.62
CA ILE A 185 -11.07 -21.72 26.17
C ILE A 185 -10.23 -22.97 26.48
N LYS A 186 -10.86 -24.16 26.58
CA LYS A 186 -10.15 -25.42 26.88
C LYS A 186 -9.58 -26.14 25.65
N CYS A 187 -9.89 -25.72 24.41
CA CYS A 187 -9.43 -26.41 23.20
C CYS A 187 -8.79 -25.52 22.12
N CYS A 188 -9.05 -24.21 22.08
CA CYS A 188 -8.52 -23.39 20.98
C CYS A 188 -7.00 -23.09 21.04
N VAL A 189 -6.28 -23.46 22.11
CA VAL A 189 -4.83 -23.20 22.23
C VAL A 189 -3.97 -24.36 21.68
N LEU A 190 -4.57 -25.41 21.10
CA LEU A 190 -3.80 -26.55 20.60
C LEU A 190 -3.41 -26.50 19.11
N LEU A 191 -3.85 -25.51 18.33
CA LEU A 191 -3.42 -25.38 16.94
C LEU A 191 -3.20 -23.91 16.57
N GLN A 192 -1.92 -23.58 16.39
CA GLN A 192 -1.32 -22.37 15.81
C GLN A 192 -0.90 -21.27 16.80
N SER A 193 0.41 -21.03 16.82
CA SER A 193 1.09 -19.98 17.56
C SER A 193 0.74 -18.62 16.96
N ILE A 194 -0.20 -17.90 17.57
CA ILE A 194 -0.42 -16.50 17.27
C ILE A 194 0.56 -15.70 18.14
N LYS A 195 1.67 -15.22 17.54
CA LYS A 195 2.57 -14.27 18.20
C LYS A 195 1.86 -12.92 18.31
N ASN A 196 2.00 -12.25 19.45
CA ASN A 196 1.60 -10.86 19.74
C ASN A 196 0.14 -10.59 20.18
N GLU A 197 -0.54 -11.54 20.84
CA GLU A 197 -1.80 -11.23 21.53
C GLU A 197 -1.55 -10.62 22.93
N PHE A 198 -2.11 -9.45 23.18
CA PHE A 198 -2.09 -8.78 24.48
C PHE A 198 -3.48 -8.80 25.12
N ILE A 199 -3.57 -9.17 26.40
CA ILE A 199 -4.79 -9.11 27.20
C ILE A 199 -4.78 -7.85 28.07
N LYS A 200 -5.86 -7.07 28.06
CA LYS A 200 -6.07 -5.94 28.98
C LYS A 200 -6.91 -6.37 30.18
N CYS A 201 -6.40 -6.16 31.39
CA CYS A 201 -7.19 -6.37 32.59
C CYS A 201 -8.27 -5.28 32.75
N SER A 202 -9.53 -5.66 32.95
CA SER A 202 -10.62 -4.69 33.17
C SER A 202 -10.55 -3.98 34.52
N THR A 203 -9.82 -4.53 35.50
CA THR A 203 -9.74 -3.96 36.86
C THR A 203 -8.54 -3.05 37.04
N CYS A 204 -7.36 -3.44 36.55
CA CYS A 204 -6.14 -2.62 36.68
C CYS A 204 -5.73 -1.92 35.38
N HIS A 205 -6.42 -2.18 34.27
CA HIS A 205 -6.17 -1.60 32.95
C HIS A 205 -4.77 -1.85 32.36
N LYS A 206 -3.97 -2.73 32.98
CA LYS A 206 -2.64 -3.13 32.49
C LYS A 206 -2.76 -4.18 31.38
N TYR A 207 -1.86 -4.09 30.41
CA TYR A 207 -1.70 -5.02 29.30
C TYR A 207 -0.65 -6.08 29.63
N PHE A 208 -0.82 -7.31 29.14
CA PHE A 208 0.21 -8.35 29.24
C PHE A 208 0.10 -9.35 28.10
N ASP A 209 1.24 -9.91 27.71
CA ASP A 209 1.40 -10.85 26.60
C ASP A 209 0.83 -12.24 26.97
N ILE A 210 0.07 -12.84 26.05
CA ILE A 210 -0.55 -14.15 26.26
C ILE A 210 0.47 -15.29 26.43
N SER A 211 1.68 -15.14 25.88
CA SER A 211 2.80 -16.10 26.00
C SER A 211 3.35 -16.22 27.42
N ILE A 212 3.01 -15.28 28.32
CA ILE A 212 3.41 -15.33 29.74
C ILE A 212 2.68 -16.46 30.49
N LYS A 213 1.62 -17.07 29.93
CA LYS A 213 0.80 -18.10 30.60
C LYS A 213 1.55 -19.38 30.97
N ASP A 214 2.55 -19.79 30.20
CA ASP A 214 3.28 -21.05 30.44
C ASP A 214 4.04 -21.06 31.77
N LYS A 215 4.31 -19.87 32.34
CA LYS A 215 5.00 -19.72 33.64
C LYS A 215 4.06 -19.58 34.85
N TRP A 216 2.73 -19.58 34.66
CA TRP A 216 1.74 -19.25 35.70
C TRP A 216 0.70 -20.35 35.96
N ILE A 217 1.13 -21.61 35.91
CA ILE A 217 0.27 -22.80 36.01
C ILE A 217 -0.52 -22.88 37.34
N ASP A 218 -0.12 -22.18 38.41
CA ASP A 218 -0.69 -22.38 39.75
C ASP A 218 -1.75 -21.36 40.22
N LYS A 219 -2.07 -20.30 39.45
CA LYS A 219 -3.18 -19.37 39.78
C LYS A 219 -4.02 -19.02 38.56
N LYS A 220 -4.79 -20.01 38.10
CA LYS A 220 -5.51 -20.03 36.81
C LYS A 220 -6.59 -18.97 36.58
N ASN A 221 -6.97 -18.14 37.56
CA ASN A 221 -8.13 -17.24 37.45
C ASN A 221 -7.89 -15.80 37.91
N SER A 222 -6.65 -15.31 38.00
CA SER A 222 -6.35 -13.93 38.43
C SER A 222 -5.47 -13.15 37.44
N CYS A 223 -5.61 -11.83 37.40
CA CYS A 223 -4.72 -10.97 36.62
C CYS A 223 -3.29 -11.02 37.17
N PRO A 224 -2.25 -11.24 36.35
CA PRO A 224 -0.87 -11.34 36.83
C PRO A 224 -0.34 -10.02 37.41
N MET A 225 -0.93 -8.88 37.04
CA MET A 225 -0.45 -7.56 37.44
C MET A 225 -1.17 -6.97 38.66
N CYS A 226 -2.36 -7.46 39.00
CA CYS A 226 -3.13 -6.96 40.15
C CYS A 226 -3.77 -8.05 41.01
N THR A 227 -3.60 -9.32 40.67
CA THR A 227 -4.09 -10.51 41.39
C THR A 227 -5.60 -10.63 41.55
N VAL A 228 -6.38 -9.69 40.99
CA VAL A 228 -7.84 -9.72 41.00
C VAL A 228 -8.35 -10.86 40.12
N GLU A 229 -9.32 -11.61 40.62
CA GLU A 229 -9.96 -12.70 39.89
C GLU A 229 -10.75 -12.19 38.67
N TRP A 230 -10.69 -12.92 37.56
CA TRP A 230 -11.40 -12.57 36.33
C TRP A 230 -12.90 -12.88 36.48
N TYR A 231 -13.73 -11.84 36.57
CA TYR A 231 -15.19 -11.98 36.63
C TYR A 231 -15.89 -11.70 35.28
N ASN A 232 -15.17 -11.21 34.27
CA ASN A 232 -15.73 -10.87 32.95
C ASN A 232 -14.86 -11.40 31.80
N ASN A 233 -15.39 -12.38 31.06
CA ASN A 233 -14.75 -13.05 29.92
C ASN A 233 -14.77 -12.17 28.65
N LYS A 234 -14.07 -11.03 28.68
CA LYS A 234 -13.85 -10.23 27.47
C LYS A 234 -12.39 -10.35 27.06
N VAL A 235 -12.14 -11.03 25.95
CA VAL A 235 -10.83 -11.06 25.28
C VAL A 235 -10.87 -10.00 24.19
N TYR A 236 -9.80 -9.22 24.10
CA TYR A 236 -9.61 -8.20 23.08
C TYR A 236 -8.63 -8.78 22.07
N LEU A 237 -9.09 -9.05 20.86
CA LEU A 237 -8.24 -9.50 19.76
C LEU A 237 -7.77 -8.28 18.97
N MET A 238 -6.53 -8.35 18.52
CA MET A 238 -5.97 -7.44 17.53
C MET A 238 -6.22 -8.10 16.17
N GLU A 239 -6.99 -7.45 15.30
CA GLU A 239 -6.90 -7.72 13.86
C GLU A 239 -5.69 -6.95 13.32
#